data_AF-A0A3M8H9X5-F1
#
_entry.id   AF-A0A3M8H9X5-F1
#
_cell.length_a   1.000
_cell.length_b   1.000
_cell.length_c   1.000
_cell.angle_alpha   90.00
_cell.angle_beta   90.00
_cell.angle_gamma   90.00
#
_symmetry.space_group_name_H-M   'P 1'
#
loop_
_entity.id
_entity.type
_entity.pdbx_description
1 polymer ?
#
loop_
_entity_poly.entity_id
_entity_poly.type
_entity_poly.pdbx_seq_one_letter_code
_entity_poly.pdbx_strand_id
1 'polypeptide(L)'
;MLKKGWVYLEASVEQLLTLSEEEKRSNLPFVLEWLKVGEIERNEGLAELLLQYPAEITPFIFELLEGEAMDYDLKKWMMENVICKLPFFVKIALEEQLQRIAQLPTDEERKRKLHEVAQTVLDSFI
;
A
#
# COMPACT_ATOMS: atom_id res chain seq x y z
N MET A 1 29.30 9.16 -19.41
CA MET A 1 28.46 9.51 -18.24
C MET A 1 27.10 8.87 -18.44
N LEU A 2 26.88 7.68 -17.87
CA LEU A 2 25.62 6.96 -17.98
C LEU A 2 24.63 7.58 -16.98
N LYS A 3 23.43 7.94 -17.46
CA LYS A 3 22.32 8.42 -16.63
C LYS A 3 21.92 7.31 -15.65
N LYS A 4 22.26 7.47 -14.37
CA LYS A 4 21.63 6.74 -13.26
C LYS A 4 20.12 7.05 -13.31
N GLY A 5 19.28 6.07 -13.60
CA GLY A 5 17.83 6.30 -13.59
C GLY A 5 16.96 5.27 -14.29
N TRP A 6 17.53 4.26 -14.95
CA TRP A 6 16.74 3.24 -15.68
C TRP A 6 17.39 1.86 -15.55
N VAL A 7 17.36 1.31 -14.35
CA VAL A 7 17.47 -0.13 -14.10
C VAL A 7 16.30 -0.39 -13.18
N TYR A 8 15.46 -1.39 -13.47
CA TYR A 8 14.24 -1.79 -12.71
C TYR A 8 12.88 -1.57 -13.37
N LEU A 9 12.79 -1.24 -14.67
CA LEU A 9 11.52 -1.46 -15.41
C LEU A 9 11.08 -2.95 -15.42
N GLU A 10 11.95 -3.86 -14.98
CA GLU A 10 11.67 -5.28 -14.79
C GLU A 10 12.27 -5.81 -13.49
N ALA A 11 12.43 -4.97 -12.43
CA ALA A 11 12.74 -5.58 -11.13
C ALA A 11 11.51 -6.31 -10.66
N SER A 12 11.59 -7.63 -10.73
CA SER A 12 10.71 -8.47 -9.95
C SER A 12 10.89 -8.11 -8.47
N VAL A 13 9.83 -8.25 -7.69
CA VAL A 13 9.85 -7.95 -6.23
C VAL A 13 11.04 -8.66 -5.55
N GLU A 14 11.41 -9.84 -6.05
CA GLU A 14 12.56 -10.62 -5.58
C GLU A 14 13.88 -9.86 -5.70
N GLN A 15 14.09 -9.09 -6.78
CA GLN A 15 15.30 -8.27 -6.92
C GLN A 15 15.34 -7.15 -5.88
N LEU A 16 14.22 -6.48 -5.64
CA LEU A 16 14.10 -5.42 -4.63
C LEU A 16 14.40 -5.96 -3.22
N LEU A 17 13.97 -7.19 -2.93
CA LEU A 17 14.22 -7.84 -1.64
C LEU A 17 15.71 -8.14 -1.39
N THR A 18 16.51 -8.31 -2.44
CA THR A 18 17.97 -8.56 -2.33
C THR A 18 18.82 -7.32 -2.12
N LEU A 19 18.24 -6.12 -2.27
CA LEU A 19 18.96 -4.86 -2.09
C LEU A 19 19.37 -4.62 -0.64
N SER A 20 20.40 -3.80 -0.44
CA SER A 20 20.73 -3.31 0.90
C SER A 20 19.62 -2.43 1.45
N GLU A 21 19.56 -2.25 2.78
CA GLU A 21 18.55 -1.39 3.41
C GLU A 21 18.59 0.06 2.93
N GLU A 22 19.78 0.60 2.64
CA GLU A 22 19.94 1.94 2.07
C GLU A 22 19.35 2.03 0.66
N GLU A 23 19.60 1.00 -0.16
CA GLU A 23 19.06 0.92 -1.52
C GLU A 23 17.55 0.71 -1.52
N LYS A 24 17.00 -0.19 -0.69
CA LYS A 24 15.56 -0.37 -0.54
C LYS A 24 14.87 0.94 -0.17
N ARG A 25 15.37 1.60 0.88
CA ARG A 25 14.82 2.89 1.34
C ARG A 25 14.89 3.98 0.26
N SER A 26 15.99 4.04 -0.48
CA SER A 26 16.17 5.00 -1.58
C SER A 26 15.26 4.72 -2.78
N ASN A 27 14.93 3.44 -3.02
CA ASN A 27 14.06 3.04 -4.12
C ASN A 27 12.56 3.00 -3.74
N LEU A 28 12.21 3.05 -2.46
CA LEU A 28 10.83 2.97 -1.98
C LEU A 28 9.87 3.93 -2.70
N PRO A 29 10.21 5.21 -2.98
CA PRO A 29 9.32 6.10 -3.73
C PRO A 29 8.98 5.56 -5.13
N PHE A 30 9.96 4.97 -5.84
CA PHE A 30 9.73 4.38 -7.17
C PHE A 30 8.86 3.12 -7.09
N VAL A 31 9.08 2.30 -6.05
CA VAL A 31 8.25 1.11 -5.78
C VAL A 31 6.78 1.51 -5.58
N LEU A 32 6.54 2.57 -4.79
CA LEU A 32 5.19 3.09 -4.55
C LEU A 32 4.56 3.62 -5.85
N GLU A 33 5.31 4.36 -6.67
CA GLU A 33 4.81 4.85 -7.96
C GLU A 33 4.45 3.71 -8.91
N TRP A 34 5.31 2.69 -9.05
CA TRP A 34 5.01 1.49 -9.85
C TRP A 34 3.80 0.72 -9.31
N LEU A 35 3.63 0.68 -7.99
CA LEU A 35 2.44 0.10 -7.38
C LEU A 35 1.16 0.86 -7.74
N LYS A 36 1.19 2.21 -7.80
CA LYS A 36 0.03 3.02 -8.24
C LYS A 36 -0.36 2.72 -9.67
N VAL A 37 0.63 2.63 -10.58
CA VAL A 37 0.37 2.46 -12.02
C VAL A 37 0.20 1.00 -12.44
N GLY A 38 0.37 0.04 -11.51
CA GLY A 38 0.19 -1.38 -11.78
C GLY A 38 1.35 -2.06 -12.51
N GLU A 39 2.55 -1.47 -12.47
CA GLU A 39 3.76 -1.97 -13.14
C GLU A 39 4.55 -2.96 -12.27
N ILE A 40 4.14 -3.17 -11.02
CA ILE A 40 4.75 -4.15 -10.10
C ILE A 40 3.70 -5.16 -9.62
N GLU A 41 4.13 -6.41 -9.50
CA GLU A 41 3.28 -7.50 -9.03
C GLU A 41 2.96 -7.35 -7.53
N ARG A 42 1.68 -7.53 -7.20
CA ARG A 42 1.14 -7.46 -5.83
C ARG A 42 1.28 -8.83 -5.14
N ASN A 43 2.48 -9.15 -4.67
CA ASN A 43 2.76 -10.42 -3.98
C ASN A 43 3.15 -10.21 -2.51
N GLU A 44 3.28 -11.32 -1.76
CA GLU A 44 3.60 -11.28 -0.32
C GLU A 44 4.94 -10.59 -0.04
N GLY A 45 5.95 -10.81 -0.88
CA GLY A 45 7.25 -10.16 -0.75
C GLY A 45 7.17 -8.64 -0.84
N LEU A 46 6.26 -8.11 -1.68
CA LEU A 46 6.05 -6.67 -1.77
C LEU A 46 5.42 -6.14 -0.49
N ALA A 47 4.43 -6.86 0.05
CA ALA A 47 3.82 -6.48 1.32
C ALA A 47 4.86 -6.47 2.45
N GLU A 48 5.72 -7.48 2.54
CA GLU A 48 6.83 -7.55 3.51
C GLU A 48 7.82 -6.42 3.36
N LEU A 49 8.13 -6.01 2.12
CA LEU A 49 8.98 -4.84 1.86
C LEU A 49 8.34 -3.55 2.37
N LEU A 50 7.06 -3.32 2.06
CA LEU A 50 6.35 -2.11 2.49
C LEU A 50 6.24 -2.03 4.02
N LEU A 51 6.02 -3.16 4.69
CA LEU A 51 5.92 -3.25 6.15
C LEU A 51 7.22 -2.89 6.89
N GLN A 52 8.37 -2.89 6.22
CA GLN A 52 9.65 -2.43 6.80
C GLN A 52 9.71 -0.90 6.93
N TYR A 53 8.86 -0.16 6.22
CA TYR A 53 8.89 1.30 6.14
C TYR A 53 7.52 1.93 6.47
N PRO A 54 6.92 1.63 7.63
CA PRO A 54 5.54 1.99 7.95
C PRO A 54 5.29 3.50 7.94
N ALA A 55 6.26 4.30 8.39
CA ALA A 55 6.12 5.76 8.41
C ALA A 55 6.21 6.35 6.99
N GLU A 56 7.09 5.80 6.16
CA GLU A 56 7.36 6.27 4.80
C GLU A 56 6.20 5.94 3.85
N ILE A 57 5.53 4.81 4.05
CA ILE A 57 4.38 4.42 3.22
C ILE A 57 3.06 5.06 3.68
N THR A 58 3.01 5.67 4.88
CA THR A 58 1.78 6.25 5.43
C THR A 58 1.15 7.32 4.52
N PRO A 59 1.89 8.31 3.98
CA PRO A 59 1.31 9.31 3.07
C PRO A 59 0.70 8.70 1.81
N PHE A 60 1.33 7.64 1.28
CA PHE A 60 0.80 6.90 0.14
C PHE A 60 -0.52 6.21 0.47
N ILE A 61 -0.63 5.61 1.66
CA ILE A 61 -1.86 4.93 2.09
C ILE A 61 -3.00 5.95 2.26
N PHE A 62 -2.72 7.13 2.81
CA PHE A 62 -3.72 8.20 2.89
C PHE A 62 -4.26 8.59 1.52
N GLU A 63 -3.37 8.89 0.58
CA GLU A 63 -3.74 9.23 -0.80
C GLU A 63 -4.58 8.12 -1.44
N LEU A 64 -4.17 6.87 -1.23
CA LEU A 64 -4.88 5.67 -1.72
C LEU A 64 -6.30 5.55 -1.15
N LEU A 65 -6.48 5.73 0.16
CA LEU A 65 -7.79 5.56 0.79
C LEU A 65 -8.73 6.73 0.48
N GLU A 66 -8.22 7.97 0.39
CA GLU A 66 -9.00 9.18 0.09
C GLU A 66 -9.42 9.28 -1.38
N GLY A 67 -8.57 8.85 -2.33
CA GLY A 67 -8.83 9.06 -3.75
C GLY A 67 -10.01 8.26 -4.29
N GLU A 68 -11.07 8.92 -4.77
CA GLU A 68 -12.22 8.27 -5.44
C GLU A 68 -11.86 7.61 -6.78
N ALA A 69 -10.76 8.05 -7.40
CA ALA A 69 -10.28 7.59 -8.71
C ALA A 69 -9.11 6.59 -8.64
N MET A 70 -8.66 6.23 -7.43
CA MET A 70 -7.57 5.26 -7.29
C MET A 70 -8.08 3.83 -7.39
N ASP A 71 -7.24 2.95 -7.93
CA ASP A 71 -7.52 1.54 -8.17
C ASP A 71 -8.10 0.84 -6.93
N TYR A 72 -9.38 0.46 -7.00
CA TYR A 72 -10.07 -0.24 -5.93
C TYR A 72 -9.48 -1.61 -5.61
N ASP A 73 -8.86 -2.30 -6.59
CA ASP A 73 -8.15 -3.56 -6.34
C ASP A 73 -6.86 -3.30 -5.56
N LEU A 74 -6.18 -2.18 -5.81
CA LEU A 74 -5.03 -1.77 -5.01
C LEU A 74 -5.44 -1.41 -3.59
N LYS A 75 -6.53 -0.64 -3.41
CA LYS A 75 -7.08 -0.34 -2.08
C LYS A 75 -7.33 -1.62 -1.30
N LYS A 76 -8.01 -2.58 -1.94
CA LYS A 76 -8.32 -3.88 -1.34
C LYS A 76 -7.06 -4.62 -0.92
N TRP A 77 -6.12 -4.77 -1.84
CA TRP A 77 -4.88 -5.50 -1.59
C TRP A 77 -4.06 -4.85 -0.46
N MET A 78 -3.96 -3.52 -0.44
CA MET A 78 -3.28 -2.79 0.64
C MET A 78 -3.96 -3.00 1.99
N MET A 79 -5.28 -2.98 2.06
CA MET A 79 -6.00 -3.26 3.31
C MET A 79 -5.77 -4.69 3.80
N GLU A 80 -5.86 -5.68 2.90
CA GLU A 80 -5.76 -7.10 3.23
C GLU A 80 -4.33 -7.56 3.58
N ASN A 81 -3.31 -6.94 2.99
CA ASN A 81 -1.93 -7.44 3.08
C ASN A 81 -0.96 -6.52 3.82
N VAL A 82 -1.23 -5.21 3.86
CA VAL A 82 -0.31 -4.21 4.42
C VAL A 82 -0.93 -3.55 5.65
N ILE A 83 -2.07 -2.86 5.50
CA ILE A 83 -2.64 -2.02 6.56
C ILE A 83 -3.03 -2.85 7.79
N CYS A 84 -3.59 -4.04 7.60
CA CYS A 84 -3.93 -4.96 8.68
C CYS A 84 -2.72 -5.38 9.54
N LYS A 85 -1.50 -5.33 8.98
CA LYS A 85 -0.24 -5.72 9.65
C LYS A 85 0.59 -4.53 10.14
N LEU A 86 0.15 -3.29 9.88
CA LEU A 86 0.89 -2.10 10.31
C LEU A 86 0.89 -1.94 11.83
N PRO A 87 1.93 -1.30 12.39
CA PRO A 87 1.95 -0.91 13.80
C PRO A 87 0.74 -0.05 14.16
N PHE A 88 0.29 -0.17 15.41
CA PHE A 88 -0.90 0.52 15.93
C PHE A 88 -0.87 2.05 15.71
N PHE A 89 0.28 2.69 15.85
CA PHE A 89 0.40 4.13 15.66
C PHE A 89 0.10 4.59 14.21
N VAL A 90 0.39 3.77 13.21
CA VAL A 90 0.02 4.07 11.81
C VAL A 90 -1.45 3.77 11.59
N LYS A 91 -1.93 2.65 12.14
CA LYS A 91 -3.35 2.26 12.07
C LYS A 91 -4.28 3.36 12.59
N ILE A 92 -3.98 3.96 13.74
CA ILE A 92 -4.74 5.12 14.26
C ILE A 92 -4.81 6.26 13.25
N ALA A 93 -3.70 6.58 12.58
CA ALA A 93 -3.69 7.67 11.61
C ALA A 93 -4.69 7.43 10.46
N LEU A 94 -4.91 6.16 10.10
CA LEU A 94 -5.79 5.74 9.00
C LEU A 94 -7.23 5.45 9.45
N GLU A 95 -7.54 5.58 10.75
CA GLU A 95 -8.81 5.15 11.33
C GLU A 95 -10.01 5.87 10.70
N GLU A 96 -9.93 7.18 10.53
CA GLU A 96 -11.02 7.99 9.97
C GLU A 96 -11.38 7.55 8.54
N GLN A 97 -10.36 7.37 7.68
CA GLN A 97 -10.56 6.92 6.31
C GLN A 97 -11.16 5.51 6.28
N LEU A 98 -10.65 4.59 7.11
CA LEU A 98 -11.17 3.23 7.21
C LEU A 98 -12.62 3.19 7.71
N GLN A 99 -12.96 4.00 8.73
CA GLN A 99 -14.32 4.13 9.23
C GLN A 99 -15.26 4.67 8.14
N ARG A 100 -14.82 5.66 7.37
CA ARG A 100 -15.58 6.16 6.21
C ARG A 100 -15.83 5.06 5.19
N ILE A 101 -14.81 4.28 4.79
CA ILE A 101 -14.99 3.17 3.83
C ILE A 101 -15.98 2.14 4.39
N ALA A 102 -15.85 1.79 5.67
CA ALA A 102 -16.66 0.75 6.30
C ALA A 102 -18.15 1.16 6.43
N GLN A 103 -18.40 2.40 6.86
CA GLN A 103 -19.74 2.87 7.23
C GLN A 103 -20.46 3.59 6.08
N LEU A 104 -19.71 4.32 5.26
CA LEU A 104 -20.21 5.15 4.16
C LEU A 104 -19.40 4.89 2.88
N PRO A 105 -19.37 3.64 2.37
CA PRO A 105 -18.69 3.34 1.12
C PRO A 105 -19.40 4.03 -0.05
N THR A 106 -18.61 4.45 -1.05
CA THR A 106 -19.16 4.80 -2.36
C THR A 106 -19.78 3.56 -3.02
N ASP A 107 -20.56 3.75 -4.09
CA ASP A 107 -21.18 2.63 -4.80
C ASP A 107 -20.13 1.65 -5.35
N GLU A 108 -18.99 2.14 -5.83
CA GLU A 108 -17.90 1.30 -6.33
C GLU A 108 -17.19 0.55 -5.20
N GLU A 109 -16.91 1.21 -4.08
CA GLU A 109 -16.34 0.58 -2.89
C GLU A 109 -17.26 -0.50 -2.34
N ARG A 110 -18.57 -0.27 -2.37
CA ARG A 110 -19.58 -1.26 -1.99
C ARG A 110 -19.58 -2.45 -2.93
N LYS A 111 -19.60 -2.23 -4.25
CA LYS A 111 -19.53 -3.29 -5.27
C LYS A 111 -18.31 -4.19 -5.10
N ARG A 112 -17.16 -3.60 -4.74
CA ARG A 112 -15.90 -4.33 -4.53
C ARG A 112 -15.71 -4.87 -3.10
N LYS A 113 -16.71 -4.69 -2.23
CA LYS A 113 -16.70 -5.12 -0.83
C LYS A 113 -15.59 -4.48 0.02
N LEU A 114 -15.13 -3.29 -0.34
CA LEU A 114 -14.09 -2.59 0.42
C LEU A 114 -14.55 -2.22 1.83
N HIS A 115 -15.83 -1.97 2.02
CA HIS A 115 -16.43 -1.75 3.34
C HIS A 115 -16.27 -2.96 4.29
N GLU A 116 -16.44 -4.19 3.80
CA GLU A 116 -16.25 -5.42 4.59
C GLU A 116 -14.77 -5.57 4.99
N VAL A 117 -13.86 -5.28 4.06
CA VAL A 117 -12.42 -5.35 4.29
C VAL A 117 -11.98 -4.26 5.28
N ALA A 118 -12.45 -3.03 5.12
CA ALA A 118 -12.15 -1.93 6.01
C ALA A 118 -12.64 -2.21 7.44
N GLN A 119 -13.84 -2.78 7.59
CA GLN A 119 -14.35 -3.22 8.89
C GLN A 119 -13.44 -4.29 9.50
N THR A 120 -13.01 -5.28 8.72
CA THR A 120 -12.07 -6.32 9.18
C THR A 120 -10.75 -5.72 9.66
N VAL A 121 -10.24 -4.70 8.95
CA VAL A 121 -9.03 -3.97 9.35
C VAL A 121 -9.25 -3.24 10.67
N LEU A 122 -10.36 -2.51 10.84
CA LEU A 122 -10.71 -1.81 12.08
C LEU A 122 -10.86 -2.77 13.27
N ASP A 123 -11.49 -3.94 13.05
CA ASP A 123 -11.64 -4.97 14.08
C ASP A 123 -10.28 -5.56 14.51
N SER A 124 -9.22 -5.37 13.71
CA SER A 124 -7.84 -5.77 14.02
C SER A 124 -7.03 -4.69 14.77
N PHE A 125 -7.65 -3.58 15.18
CA PHE A 125 -6.98 -2.50 15.93
C PHE A 125 -6.82 -2.81 17.43
N ILE A 126 -7.05 -4.06 17.84
CA ILE A 126 -7.06 -4.53 19.23
C ILE A 126 -5.69 -5.08 19.65
#